data_AF-A0AB35FEP5-F1
#
_entry.id   AF-A0AB35FEP5-F1
#
_cell.length_a   1.000
_cell.length_b   1.000
_cell.length_c   1.000
_cell.angle_alpha   90.00
_cell.angle_beta   90.00
_cell.angle_gamma   90.00
#
_symmetry.space_group_name_H-M   'P 1'
#
loop_
_entity.id
_entity.type
_entity.pdbx_description
1 polymer ?
#
loop_
_entity_poly.entity_id
_entity_poly.type
_entity_poly.pdbx_seq_one_letter_code
_entity_poly.pdbx_strand_id
1 'polypeptide(L)'
;MAVTFVDLAQNCAPMVEVRTLAAVISLESGFKPFAIRINSGPPLERQPASKAEAIELATSLTADHQDIQIGLGGIGMEELRKLKLSISDAFDTCLNLKATATLLNSYYRLALHAGADTTQAEKVMLQSYYGRNDPSVGQMVRYDEQVRKEMVRLSSNLASVAIGEPREESPPDESAERRQASVIKESIPQPNEAASWDVFNARRQTQVLVFQNERLEQSQ
;
A
#
# COMPACT_ATOMS: atom_id res chain seq x y z
N MET A 1 -3.96 -16.86 17.48
CA MET A 1 -3.22 -16.28 18.62
C MET A 1 -2.48 -15.08 18.05
N ALA A 2 -2.53 -13.90 18.69
CA ALA A 2 -1.72 -12.79 18.24
C ALA A 2 -0.25 -13.13 18.52
N VAL A 3 0.58 -13.19 17.48
CA VAL A 3 2.02 -13.37 17.63
C VAL A 3 2.62 -11.97 17.77
N THR A 4 3.51 -11.80 18.75
CA THR A 4 4.18 -10.50 18.92
C THR A 4 5.13 -10.27 17.75
N PHE A 5 5.31 -9.01 17.37
CA PHE A 5 6.28 -8.62 16.36
C PHE A 5 7.69 -9.09 16.74
N VAL A 6 8.03 -9.01 18.03
CA VAL A 6 9.36 -9.38 18.53
C VAL A 6 9.66 -10.85 18.27
N ASP A 7 8.71 -11.74 18.55
CA ASP A 7 8.88 -13.18 18.30
C ASP A 7 9.01 -13.48 16.80
N LEU A 8 8.23 -12.80 15.96
CA LEU A 8 8.32 -12.94 14.50
C LEU A 8 9.67 -12.45 13.97
N ALA A 9 10.14 -11.29 14.44
CA ALA A 9 11.41 -10.71 14.03
C ALA A 9 12.58 -11.62 14.41
N GLN A 10 12.59 -12.15 15.64
CA GLN A 10 13.65 -13.06 16.11
C GLN A 10 13.68 -14.38 15.34
N ASN A 11 12.52 -14.95 15.02
CA ASN A 11 12.44 -16.22 14.32
C ASN A 11 12.69 -16.10 12.81
N CYS A 12 12.18 -15.04 12.18
CA CYS A 12 12.14 -14.92 10.72
C CYS A 12 13.23 -14.00 10.15
N ALA A 13 13.80 -13.11 10.96
CA ALA A 13 14.77 -12.11 10.53
C ALA A 13 15.91 -11.84 11.55
N PRO A 14 16.63 -12.86 12.04
CA PRO A 14 17.62 -12.69 13.12
C PRO A 14 18.90 -11.93 12.72
N MET A 15 19.06 -11.58 11.44
CA MET A 15 20.25 -10.90 10.90
C MET A 15 20.22 -9.38 11.06
N VAL A 16 19.10 -8.80 11.49
CA VAL A 16 18.93 -7.35 11.72
C VAL A 16 18.39 -7.16 13.13
N GLU A 17 18.81 -6.09 13.80
CA GLU A 17 18.34 -5.75 15.14
C GLU A 17 16.82 -5.49 15.13
N VAL A 18 16.12 -6.02 16.15
CA VAL A 18 14.65 -6.04 16.18
C VAL A 18 14.05 -4.65 16.18
N ARG A 19 14.65 -3.67 16.89
CA ARG A 19 14.14 -2.28 16.89
C ARG A 19 14.35 -1.62 15.54
N THR A 20 15.48 -1.83 14.88
CA THR A 20 15.71 -1.34 13.51
C THR A 20 14.68 -1.92 12.54
N LEU A 21 14.48 -3.24 12.58
CA LEU A 21 13.49 -3.90 11.72
C LEU A 21 12.08 -3.37 12.01
N ALA A 22 11.68 -3.29 13.28
CA ALA A 22 10.36 -2.76 13.65
C ALA A 22 10.13 -1.32 13.19
N ALA A 23 11.15 -0.47 13.30
CA ALA A 23 11.06 0.92 12.86
C ALA A 23 10.88 1.02 11.35
N VAL A 24 11.60 0.19 10.57
CA VAL A 24 11.39 0.08 9.12
C VAL A 24 9.97 -0.40 8.84
N ILE A 25 9.53 -1.52 9.40
CA ILE A 25 8.17 -2.05 9.17
C ILE A 25 7.07 -1.04 9.53
N SER A 26 7.26 -0.27 10.60
CA SER A 26 6.34 0.79 11.02
C SER A 26 6.22 1.90 9.97
N LEU A 27 7.34 2.35 9.41
CA LEU A 27 7.35 3.37 8.35
C LEU A 27 6.82 2.83 7.02
N GLU A 28 7.08 1.56 6.72
CA GLU A 28 6.75 0.97 5.44
C GLU A 28 5.27 0.57 5.33
N SER A 29 4.74 -0.11 6.35
CA SER A 29 3.39 -0.69 6.33
C SER A 29 2.54 -0.35 7.55
N GLY A 30 3.13 0.22 8.61
CA GLY A 30 2.45 0.37 9.89
C GLY A 30 2.05 -0.97 10.51
N PHE A 31 2.88 -2.01 10.33
CA PHE A 31 2.64 -3.40 10.75
C PHE A 31 1.44 -4.08 10.07
N LYS A 32 1.02 -3.60 8.89
CA LYS A 32 -0.06 -4.22 8.09
C LYS A 32 0.52 -5.21 7.08
N PRO A 33 0.24 -6.52 7.19
CA PRO A 33 0.87 -7.54 6.36
C PRO A 33 0.45 -7.47 4.89
N PHE A 34 -0.73 -6.91 4.61
CA PHE A 34 -1.29 -6.78 3.26
C PHE A 34 -1.17 -5.36 2.69
N ALA A 35 -0.27 -4.55 3.25
CA ALA A 35 -0.05 -3.20 2.76
C ALA A 35 0.41 -3.22 1.29
N ILE A 36 -0.25 -2.41 0.46
CA ILE A 36 0.14 -2.13 -0.92
C ILE A 36 0.24 -0.61 -1.07
N ARG A 37 1.41 -0.15 -1.52
CA ARG A 37 1.68 1.25 -1.82
C ARG A 37 1.98 1.40 -3.31
N ILE A 38 1.31 2.35 -3.95
CA ILE A 38 1.60 2.78 -5.32
C ILE A 38 2.53 3.99 -5.21
N ASN A 39 3.71 3.92 -5.81
CA ASN A 39 4.71 4.99 -5.72
C ASN A 39 4.42 6.11 -6.74
N SER A 40 3.78 5.76 -7.86
CA SER A 40 3.48 6.65 -8.97
C SER A 40 1.98 6.75 -9.18
N GLY A 41 1.28 7.57 -8.39
CA GLY A 41 -0.16 7.77 -8.55
C GLY A 41 -0.90 8.04 -7.26
N PRO A 42 -2.24 8.10 -7.32
CA PRO A 42 -3.06 8.21 -6.12
C PRO A 42 -2.91 6.95 -5.25
N PRO A 43 -2.97 7.08 -3.92
CA PRO A 43 -3.00 5.93 -3.03
C PRO A 43 -4.27 5.11 -3.24
N LEU A 44 -4.22 3.83 -2.87
CA LEU A 44 -5.41 2.98 -2.85
C LEU A 44 -6.47 3.54 -1.90
N GLU A 45 -7.72 3.59 -2.34
CA GLU A 45 -8.85 4.03 -1.51
C GLU A 45 -9.03 3.12 -0.29
N ARG A 46 -8.81 1.81 -0.46
CA ARG A 46 -8.89 0.81 0.60
C ARG A 46 -7.73 -0.18 0.47
N GLN A 47 -7.12 -0.52 1.61
CA GLN A 47 -6.12 -1.58 1.69
C GLN A 47 -6.80 -2.97 1.68
N PRO A 48 -6.17 -4.00 1.09
CA PRO A 48 -6.68 -5.36 1.11
C PRO A 48 -6.94 -5.86 2.54
N ALA A 49 -8.06 -6.56 2.74
CA ALA A 49 -8.44 -7.16 4.01
C ALA A 49 -7.92 -8.60 4.15
N SER A 50 -7.62 -9.27 3.04
CA SER A 50 -7.13 -10.65 3.02
C SER A 50 -5.91 -10.83 2.12
N LYS A 51 -5.16 -11.91 2.35
CA LYS A 51 -4.03 -12.29 1.51
C LYS A 51 -4.45 -12.53 0.05
N ALA A 52 -5.61 -13.14 -0.17
CA ALA A 52 -6.12 -13.41 -1.52
C ALA A 52 -6.40 -12.10 -2.29
N GLU A 53 -7.10 -11.15 -1.65
CA GLU A 53 -7.36 -9.83 -2.20
C GLU A 53 -6.06 -9.06 -2.48
N ALA A 54 -5.08 -9.17 -1.58
CA ALA A 54 -3.78 -8.52 -1.75
C ALA A 54 -3.01 -9.07 -2.95
N ILE A 55 -3.02 -10.40 -3.15
CA ILE A 55 -2.38 -11.05 -4.30
C ILE A 55 -3.07 -10.63 -5.60
N GLU A 56 -4.40 -10.65 -5.65
CA GLU A 56 -5.15 -10.26 -6.84
C GLU A 56 -4.86 -8.81 -7.22
N LEU A 57 -4.96 -7.89 -6.26
CA LEU A 57 -4.73 -6.47 -6.49
C LEU A 57 -3.29 -6.19 -6.90
N ALA A 58 -2.30 -6.76 -6.20
CA ALA A 58 -0.89 -6.58 -6.56
C ALA A 58 -0.57 -7.17 -7.93
N THR A 59 -1.17 -8.29 -8.30
CA THR A 59 -1.00 -8.90 -9.62
C THR A 59 -1.57 -8.01 -10.72
N SER A 60 -2.78 -7.46 -10.51
CA SER A 60 -3.41 -6.52 -11.43
C SER A 60 -2.56 -5.26 -11.64
N LEU A 61 -2.15 -4.61 -10.56
CA LEU A 61 -1.29 -3.42 -10.61
C LEU A 61 0.06 -3.68 -11.29
N THR A 62 0.65 -4.87 -11.06
CA THR A 62 1.90 -5.27 -11.72
C THR A 62 1.71 -5.51 -13.22
N ALA A 63 0.58 -6.09 -13.63
CA ALA A 63 0.23 -6.29 -15.03
C ALA A 63 0.02 -4.95 -15.75
N ASP A 64 -0.50 -3.95 -15.04
CA ASP A 64 -0.63 -2.56 -15.52
C ASP A 64 0.67 -1.76 -15.47
N HIS A 65 1.80 -2.41 -15.19
CA HIS A 65 3.14 -1.79 -15.08
C HIS A 65 3.22 -0.66 -14.04
N GLN A 66 2.39 -0.71 -12.99
CA GLN A 66 2.46 0.23 -11.88
C GLN A 66 3.68 -0.05 -11.01
N ASP A 67 4.33 1.02 -10.54
CA ASP A 67 5.40 0.91 -9.55
C ASP A 67 4.78 0.79 -8.15
N ILE A 68 4.81 -0.43 -7.60
CA ILE A 68 4.19 -0.76 -6.32
C ILE A 68 5.17 -1.42 -5.36
N GLN A 69 4.92 -1.22 -4.06
CA GLN A 69 5.62 -1.84 -2.95
C GLN A 69 4.61 -2.57 -2.07
N ILE A 70 4.96 -3.79 -1.66
CA ILE A 70 4.00 -4.70 -1.02
C ILE A 70 4.53 -5.36 0.25
N GLY A 71 3.60 -5.69 1.14
CA GLY A 71 3.82 -6.41 2.38
C GLY A 71 4.44 -5.56 3.49
N LEU A 72 4.85 -6.23 4.58
CA LEU A 72 5.31 -5.55 5.81
C LEU A 72 6.48 -4.59 5.57
N GLY A 73 7.45 -5.00 4.77
CA GLY A 73 8.64 -4.23 4.46
C GLY A 73 8.49 -3.27 3.27
N GLY A 74 7.35 -3.22 2.59
CA GLY A 74 7.24 -2.43 1.36
C GLY A 74 8.28 -2.86 0.32
N ILE A 75 8.23 -4.12 -0.10
CA ILE A 75 9.19 -4.69 -1.05
C ILE A 75 8.68 -4.41 -2.47
N GLY A 76 9.53 -3.87 -3.34
CA GLY A 76 9.20 -3.60 -4.73
C GLY A 76 9.32 -4.85 -5.61
N MET A 77 8.75 -4.78 -6.82
CA MET A 77 8.75 -5.90 -7.76
C MET A 77 10.16 -6.29 -8.22
N GLU A 78 11.07 -5.34 -8.33
CA GLU A 78 12.45 -5.63 -8.71
C GLU A 78 13.19 -6.41 -7.62
N GLU A 79 13.03 -6.03 -6.35
CA GLU A 79 13.63 -6.75 -5.23
C GLU A 79 13.06 -8.16 -5.10
N LEU A 80 11.75 -8.35 -5.30
CA LEU A 80 11.15 -9.69 -5.31
C LEU A 80 11.77 -10.59 -6.38
N ARG A 81 11.97 -10.08 -7.60
CA ARG A 81 12.67 -10.82 -8.67
C ARG A 81 14.10 -11.17 -8.28
N LYS A 82 14.86 -10.22 -7.69
CA LYS A 82 16.24 -10.46 -7.22
C LYS A 82 16.30 -11.54 -6.15
N LEU A 83 15.32 -11.57 -5.26
CA LEU A 83 15.20 -12.56 -4.17
C LEU A 83 14.52 -13.87 -4.60
N LYS A 84 14.04 -13.96 -5.86
CA LYS A 84 13.27 -15.10 -6.39
C LYS A 84 12.01 -15.41 -5.57
N LEU A 85 11.34 -14.36 -5.11
CA LEU A 85 10.09 -14.44 -4.37
C LEU A 85 8.91 -14.09 -5.29
N SER A 86 7.79 -14.75 -5.10
CA SER A 86 6.53 -14.42 -5.76
C SER A 86 5.81 -13.28 -5.03
N ILE A 87 4.80 -12.68 -5.67
CA ILE A 87 3.89 -11.72 -5.04
C ILE A 87 3.20 -12.35 -3.81
N SER A 88 2.83 -13.62 -3.89
CA SER A 88 2.21 -14.36 -2.77
C SER A 88 3.16 -14.50 -1.58
N ASP A 89 4.45 -14.71 -1.83
CA ASP A 89 5.47 -14.82 -0.78
C ASP A 89 5.69 -13.47 -0.07
N ALA A 90 5.53 -12.36 -0.80
CA ALA A 90 5.64 -11.03 -0.22
C ALA A 90 4.51 -10.71 0.78
N PHE A 91 3.39 -11.42 0.73
CA PHE A 91 2.30 -11.33 1.72
C PHE A 91 2.36 -12.42 2.80
N ASP A 92 3.39 -13.27 2.78
CA ASP A 92 3.71 -14.11 3.93
C ASP A 92 4.57 -13.31 4.93
N THR A 93 4.10 -13.24 6.18
CA THR A 93 4.75 -12.46 7.25
C THR A 93 6.23 -12.79 7.40
N CYS A 94 6.59 -14.07 7.44
CA CYS A 94 7.97 -14.47 7.71
C CYS A 94 8.87 -14.36 6.48
N LEU A 95 8.37 -14.72 5.30
CA LEU A 95 9.12 -14.52 4.06
C LEU A 95 9.36 -13.03 3.80
N ASN A 96 8.37 -12.17 4.05
CA ASN A 96 8.53 -10.72 3.88
C ASN A 96 9.53 -10.13 4.88
N LEU A 97 9.46 -10.50 6.17
CA LEU A 97 10.45 -10.04 7.17
C LEU A 97 11.86 -10.52 6.82
N LYS A 98 12.01 -11.78 6.40
CA LYS A 98 13.30 -12.33 5.96
C LYS A 98 13.84 -11.60 4.73
N ALA A 99 12.99 -11.29 3.76
CA ALA A 99 13.35 -10.55 2.55
C ALA A 99 13.80 -9.13 2.90
N THR A 100 13.05 -8.44 3.76
CA THR A 100 13.39 -7.11 4.29
C THR A 100 14.76 -7.10 4.96
N ALA A 101 15.00 -8.05 5.86
CA ALA A 101 16.27 -8.17 6.58
C ALA A 101 17.43 -8.54 5.64
N THR A 102 17.17 -9.36 4.62
CA THR A 102 18.16 -9.71 3.59
C THR A 102 18.58 -8.48 2.79
N LEU A 103 17.61 -7.63 2.38
CA LEU A 103 17.89 -6.38 1.67
C LEU A 103 18.70 -5.41 2.54
N LEU A 104 18.27 -5.17 3.78
CA LEU A 104 19.01 -4.33 4.73
C LEU A 104 20.45 -4.81 4.92
N ASN A 105 20.64 -6.10 5.23
CA ASN A 105 21.97 -6.68 5.39
C ASN A 105 22.81 -6.58 4.11
N SER A 106 22.19 -6.72 2.93
CA SER A 106 22.91 -6.58 1.65
C SER A 106 23.42 -5.15 1.44
N TYR A 107 22.60 -4.12 1.72
CA TYR A 107 23.01 -2.72 1.61
C TYR A 107 24.07 -2.35 2.65
N TYR A 108 23.95 -2.87 3.87
CA TYR A 108 24.96 -2.70 4.91
C TYR A 108 26.33 -3.24 4.46
N ARG A 109 26.35 -4.47 3.94
CA ARG A 109 27.57 -5.09 3.43
C ARG A 109 28.15 -4.35 2.22
N LEU A 110 27.31 -3.88 1.30
CA LEU A 110 27.76 -3.08 0.16
C LEU A 110 28.42 -1.78 0.62
N ALA A 111 27.86 -1.11 1.63
CA ALA A 111 28.46 0.09 2.21
C ALA A 111 29.83 -0.17 2.86
N LEU A 112 29.94 -1.27 3.64
CA LEU A 112 31.23 -1.69 4.22
C LEU A 112 32.27 -2.01 3.13
N HIS A 113 31.87 -2.72 2.08
CA HIS A 113 32.75 -3.02 0.94
C HIS A 113 33.18 -1.76 0.18
N ALA A 114 32.38 -0.69 0.20
CA ALA A 114 32.71 0.62 -0.35
C ALA A 114 33.62 1.46 0.58
N GLY A 115 34.03 0.94 1.73
CA GLY A 115 34.95 1.61 2.67
C GLY A 115 34.27 2.45 3.75
N ALA A 116 32.95 2.34 3.92
CA ALA A 116 32.26 2.97 5.04
C ALA A 116 32.68 2.32 6.37
N ASP A 117 32.79 3.13 7.43
CA ASP A 117 32.81 2.61 8.80
C ASP A 117 31.43 2.06 9.20
N THR A 118 31.32 1.47 10.39
CA THR A 118 30.08 0.84 10.86
C THR A 118 28.90 1.82 10.94
N THR A 119 29.13 3.04 11.43
CA THR A 119 28.08 4.04 11.61
C THR A 119 27.62 4.61 10.27
N GLN A 120 28.57 4.84 9.36
CA GLN A 120 28.28 5.28 8.00
C GLN A 120 27.58 4.16 7.21
N ALA A 121 27.97 2.89 7.40
CA ALA A 121 27.33 1.76 6.76
C ALA A 121 25.87 1.56 7.22
N GLU A 122 25.58 1.73 8.52
CA GLU A 122 24.18 1.73 9.02
C GLU A 122 23.34 2.83 8.39
N LYS A 123 23.91 4.04 8.27
CA LYS A 123 23.24 5.17 7.63
C LYS A 123 22.95 4.88 6.16
N VAL A 124 23.96 4.44 5.41
CA VAL A 124 23.84 4.10 3.98
C VAL A 124 22.88 2.93 3.77
N MET A 125 22.88 1.93 4.66
CA MET A 125 21.92 0.82 4.64
C MET A 125 20.48 1.33 4.64
N LEU A 126 20.12 2.17 5.61
CA LEU A 126 18.75 2.70 5.73
C LEU A 126 18.39 3.59 4.54
N GLN A 127 19.31 4.45 4.12
CA GLN A 127 19.09 5.33 2.97
C GLN A 127 18.90 4.53 1.66
N SER A 128 19.71 3.50 1.45
CA SER A 128 19.61 2.60 0.29
C SER A 128 18.35 1.77 0.34
N TYR A 129 17.86 1.42 1.54
CA TYR A 129 16.59 0.71 1.68
C TYR A 129 15.43 1.54 1.13
N TYR A 130 15.31 2.80 1.55
CA TYR A 130 14.28 3.70 1.03
C TYR A 130 14.44 3.90 -0.48
N GLY A 131 15.65 4.25 -0.92
CA GLY A 131 15.96 4.56 -2.31
C GLY A 131 16.17 3.36 -3.23
N ARG A 132 15.84 2.14 -2.79
CA ARG A 132 15.91 0.92 -3.62
C ARG A 132 17.28 0.72 -4.28
N ASN A 133 18.33 0.71 -3.46
CA ASN A 133 19.76 0.66 -3.83
C ASN A 133 20.40 2.03 -4.16
N ASP A 134 19.63 3.12 -4.20
CA ASP A 134 20.17 4.48 -4.31
C ASP A 134 20.13 5.21 -2.95
N PRO A 135 21.25 5.32 -2.21
CA PRO A 135 21.27 6.03 -0.93
C PRO A 135 21.00 7.53 -1.05
N SER A 136 21.22 8.16 -2.22
CA SER A 136 20.97 9.60 -2.39
C SER A 136 19.48 9.93 -2.23
N VAL A 137 18.59 9.06 -2.71
CA VAL A 137 17.14 9.23 -2.56
C VAL A 137 16.73 9.16 -1.08
N GLY A 138 17.24 8.17 -0.33
CA GLY A 138 16.99 8.05 1.11
C GLY A 138 17.62 9.19 1.92
N GLN A 139 18.76 9.72 1.48
CA GLN A 139 19.40 10.88 2.09
C GLN A 139 18.56 12.15 1.92
N MET A 140 17.98 12.38 0.75
CA MET A 140 17.14 13.56 0.47
C MET A 140 15.95 13.66 1.43
N VAL A 141 15.35 12.51 1.78
CA VAL A 141 14.23 12.44 2.73
C VAL A 141 14.67 12.18 4.17
N ARG A 142 15.99 12.07 4.43
CA ARG A 142 16.59 11.79 5.75
C ARG A 142 16.00 10.52 6.38
N TYR A 143 15.83 9.45 5.59
CA TYR A 143 15.16 8.23 6.02
C TYR A 143 15.85 7.58 7.24
N ASP A 144 17.18 7.62 7.30
CA ASP A 144 17.93 7.10 8.46
C ASP A 144 17.56 7.80 9.77
N GLU A 145 17.26 9.10 9.74
CA GLU A 145 16.78 9.83 10.90
C GLU A 145 15.33 9.51 11.25
N GLN A 146 14.47 9.30 10.25
CA GLN A 146 13.09 8.87 10.47
C GLN A 146 13.07 7.52 11.20
N VAL A 147 13.88 6.56 10.74
CA VAL A 147 14.04 5.25 11.38
C VAL A 147 14.54 5.40 12.81
N ARG A 148 15.56 6.23 13.09
CA ARG A 148 16.04 6.45 14.46
C ARG A 148 14.98 7.06 15.38
N LYS A 149 14.20 8.03 14.90
CA LYS A 149 13.07 8.61 15.65
C LYS A 149 12.02 7.54 15.95
N GLU A 150 11.74 6.70 14.97
CA GLU A 150 10.78 5.62 15.08
C GLU A 150 11.24 4.53 16.06
N MET A 151 12.53 4.18 16.08
CA MET A 151 13.12 3.29 17.08
C MET A 151 12.92 3.82 18.51
N VAL A 152 13.07 5.13 18.72
CA VAL A 152 12.81 5.76 20.02
C VAL A 152 11.32 5.70 20.37
N ARG A 153 10.44 6.05 19.43
CA ARG A 153 8.98 6.03 19.60
C ARG A 153 8.47 4.64 20.00
N LEU A 154 8.98 3.61 19.34
CA LEU A 154 8.54 2.22 19.55
C LEU A 154 9.19 1.56 20.77
N SER A 155 10.29 2.10 21.30
CA SER A 155 11.07 1.47 22.38
C SER A 155 10.26 1.11 23.64
N SER A 156 9.19 1.85 23.95
CA SER A 156 8.31 1.59 25.09
C SER A 156 7.22 0.55 24.82
N ASN A 157 6.86 0.33 23.55
CA ASN A 157 5.66 -0.44 23.16
C ASN A 157 5.97 -1.65 22.26
N LEU A 158 7.23 -1.88 21.87
CA LEU A 158 7.63 -2.94 20.94
C LEU A 158 7.12 -4.33 21.31
N ALA A 159 7.16 -4.67 22.60
CA ALA A 159 6.71 -5.99 23.09
C ALA A 159 5.20 -6.21 22.91
N SER A 160 4.42 -5.13 22.79
CA SER A 160 2.96 -5.17 22.66
C SER A 160 2.49 -5.09 21.21
N VAL A 161 3.39 -4.86 20.25
CA VAL A 161 3.02 -4.79 18.83
C VAL A 161 2.67 -6.19 18.36
N ALA A 162 1.41 -6.39 17.96
CA ALA A 162 0.93 -7.62 17.35
C ALA A 162 0.88 -7.46 15.84
N ILE A 163 1.35 -8.46 15.11
CA ILE A 163 1.01 -8.63 13.70
C ILE A 163 -0.17 -9.59 13.66
N GLY A 164 -1.34 -9.08 13.30
CA GLY A 164 -2.54 -9.89 13.08
C GLY A 164 -3.01 -9.75 11.64
N GLU A 165 -3.39 -10.85 11.02
CA GLU A 165 -4.36 -10.80 9.93
C GLU A 165 -5.63 -10.13 10.49
N PRO A 166 -6.29 -9.22 9.75
CA PRO A 166 -7.64 -8.82 10.13
C PRO A 166 -8.45 -10.09 10.27
N ARG A 167 -8.89 -10.40 11.49
CA ARG A 167 -9.91 -11.44 11.66
C ARG A 167 -11.09 -10.99 10.82
N GLU A 168 -11.59 -11.87 9.95
CA GLU A 168 -12.99 -11.83 9.60
C GLU A 168 -13.77 -11.93 10.91
N GLU A 169 -14.14 -10.78 11.47
CA GLU A 169 -15.26 -10.72 12.39
C GLU A 169 -16.46 -11.22 11.60
N SER A 170 -16.79 -12.49 11.83
CA SER A 170 -18.12 -12.99 11.52
C SER A 170 -19.11 -12.04 12.22
N PRO A 171 -20.12 -11.50 11.51
CA PRO A 171 -21.14 -10.69 12.16
C PRO A 171 -21.75 -11.51 13.30
N PRO A 172 -22.13 -10.89 14.43
CA PRO A 172 -22.94 -11.57 15.41
C PRO A 172 -24.20 -12.09 14.71
N ASP A 173 -24.43 -13.39 14.82
CA ASP A 173 -25.68 -14.04 14.45
C ASP A 173 -26.80 -13.49 15.35
N GLU A 174 -27.47 -12.43 14.91
CA GLU A 174 -28.78 -12.04 15.43
C GLU A 174 -29.86 -12.45 14.45
N SER A 175 -30.10 -13.75 14.42
CA SER A 175 -31.33 -14.30 13.88
C SER A 175 -32.45 -14.23 14.92
N ALA A 176 -33.41 -13.34 14.66
CA ALA A 176 -34.85 -13.50 14.90
C ALA A 176 -35.47 -13.18 16.29
N GLU A 177 -36.08 -11.99 16.38
CA GLU A 177 -37.44 -11.78 16.90
C GLU A 177 -38.10 -10.60 16.16
N ARG A 178 -38.77 -10.85 15.03
CA ARG A 178 -40.24 -10.98 14.89
C ARG A 178 -41.05 -9.68 15.08
N ARG A 179 -41.38 -9.08 13.92
CA ARG A 179 -42.67 -8.49 13.51
C ARG A 179 -43.26 -7.37 14.39
N GLN A 180 -43.22 -6.15 13.85
CA GLN A 180 -44.44 -5.39 13.61
C GLN A 180 -44.39 -4.71 12.24
N ALA A 181 -45.32 -5.14 11.39
CA ALA A 181 -45.68 -4.41 10.19
C ALA A 181 -46.39 -3.13 10.61
N SER A 182 -45.90 -1.99 10.12
CA SER A 182 -46.72 -0.78 10.03
C SER A 182 -46.64 -0.29 8.60
N VAL A 183 -47.75 -0.49 7.91
CA VAL A 183 -48.02 0.03 6.57
C VAL A 183 -48.11 1.55 6.68
N ILE A 184 -47.17 2.27 6.08
CA ILE A 184 -47.37 3.68 5.72
C ILE A 184 -47.31 3.77 4.20
N LYS A 185 -48.50 3.92 3.61
CA LYS A 185 -48.68 4.55 2.31
C LYS A 185 -48.43 6.03 2.52
N GLU A 186 -47.45 6.63 1.83
CA GLU A 186 -47.64 7.98 1.30
C GLU A 186 -46.60 8.28 0.20
N SER A 187 -47.13 8.45 -1.01
CA SER A 187 -46.73 9.39 -2.08
C SER A 187 -45.28 9.48 -2.58
N ILE A 188 -45.13 9.14 -3.86
CA ILE A 188 -44.03 9.55 -4.76
C ILE A 188 -44.19 11.04 -5.10
N PRO A 189 -43.21 11.93 -4.83
CA PRO A 189 -43.17 13.27 -5.42
C PRO A 189 -42.54 13.21 -6.81
N GLN A 190 -43.19 13.87 -7.77
CA GLN A 190 -42.66 14.11 -9.12
C GLN A 190 -41.36 14.94 -9.07
N PRO A 191 -40.41 14.73 -10.00
CA PRO A 191 -39.23 15.57 -10.11
C PRO A 191 -39.58 16.84 -10.88
N ASN A 192 -39.90 17.92 -10.16
CA ASN A 192 -39.86 19.27 -10.71
C ASN A 192 -38.96 20.14 -9.82
N GLU A 193 -38.12 20.94 -10.50
CA GLU A 193 -37.06 21.82 -9.99
C GLU A 193 -35.75 21.13 -9.58
N ALA A 194 -34.91 20.87 -10.59
CA ALA A 194 -33.47 20.83 -10.38
C ALA A 194 -32.98 22.25 -10.00
N ALA A 195 -32.27 22.34 -8.87
CA ALA A 195 -31.62 23.57 -8.43
C ALA A 195 -30.59 24.05 -9.46
N SER A 196 -30.46 25.37 -9.61
CA SER A 196 -29.64 26.05 -10.63
C SER A 196 -28.12 25.85 -10.52
N TRP A 197 -27.63 25.04 -9.58
CA TRP A 197 -26.21 24.73 -9.41
C TRP A 197 -25.83 23.27 -9.75
N ASP A 198 -26.80 22.41 -10.10
CA ASP A 198 -26.52 21.03 -10.52
C ASP A 198 -26.06 20.96 -11.99
N VAL A 199 -24.75 20.83 -12.18
CA VAL A 199 -24.09 20.75 -13.50
C VAL A 199 -24.33 19.39 -14.19
N PHE A 200 -24.74 18.36 -13.45
CA PHE A 200 -24.87 16.99 -13.98
C PHE A 200 -26.28 16.69 -14.52
N ASN A 201 -27.25 17.58 -14.30
CA ASN A 201 -28.64 17.41 -14.76
C ASN A 201 -29.09 18.48 -15.77
N ALA A 202 -28.17 19.30 -16.27
CA ALA A 202 -28.45 20.26 -17.33
C ALA A 202 -28.75 19.50 -18.65
N ARG A 203 -30.01 19.57 -19.10
CA ARG A 203 -30.43 19.04 -20.42
C ARG A 203 -29.54 19.63 -21.51
N ARG A 204 -28.69 18.81 -22.14
CA ARG A 204 -27.97 19.18 -23.36
C ARG A 204 -28.98 19.37 -24.50
N GLN A 205 -29.32 20.61 -24.82
CA GLN A 205 -29.95 20.92 -26.09
C GLN A 205 -28.87 20.86 -27.17
N THR A 206 -28.88 19.79 -27.96
CA THR A 206 -27.95 19.64 -29.08
C THR A 206 -28.60 20.26 -30.30
N GLN A 207 -28.14 21.45 -30.71
CA GLN A 207 -28.55 22.03 -31.99
C GLN A 207 -27.70 21.39 -33.10
N VAL A 208 -28.35 20.64 -33.99
CA VAL A 208 -27.71 20.09 -35.18
C VAL A 208 -27.81 21.15 -36.28
N LEU A 209 -26.68 21.75 -36.64
CA LEU A 209 -26.56 22.60 -37.82
C LEU A 209 -26.34 21.70 -39.04
N VAL A 210 -27.34 21.63 -39.93
CA VAL A 210 -27.25 20.92 -41.20
C VAL A 210 -26.70 21.87 -42.25
N PHE A 211 -25.47 21.64 -42.71
CA PHE A 211 -24.89 22.36 -43.85
C PHE A 211 -25.31 21.66 -45.15
N GLN A 212 -26.08 22.36 -45.99
CA GLN A 212 -26.37 21.92 -47.35
C GLN A 212 -25.18 22.29 -48.24
N ASN A 213 -24.52 21.29 -48.83
CA ASN A 213 -23.49 21.49 -49.83
C ASN A 213 -24.14 21.79 -51.19
N GLU A 214 -24.28 23.06 -51.55
CA GLU A 214 -24.54 23.44 -52.94
C GLU A 214 -23.25 23.34 -53.75
N ARG A 215 -23.22 22.32 -54.60
CA ARG A 215 -22.15 22.04 -55.55
C ARG A 215 -22.35 22.95 -56.77
N LEU A 216 -21.74 24.13 -56.76
CA LEU A 216 -21.63 24.97 -57.96
C LEU A 216 -20.50 24.43 -58.83
N GLU A 217 -20.87 23.64 -59.83
CA GLU A 217 -20.06 23.40 -61.01
C GLU A 217 -19.88 24.72 -61.77
N GLN A 218 -18.64 25.17 -61.96
CA GLN A 218 -18.30 26.14 -63.01
C GLN A 218 -17.52 25.40 -64.09
N SER A 219 -18.20 25.20 -65.21
CA SER A 219 -17.65 24.75 -66.49
C SER A 219 -17.31 25.97 -67.34
N GLN A 220 -16.10 25.93 -67.91
CA GLN A 220 -15.51 26.71 -69.02
C GLN A 220 -15.21 28.19 -68.79
#